data_AF-A0A970MEG6-F1
#
_entry.id   AF-A0A970MEG6-F1
#
_cell.length_a   1.000
_cell.length_b   1.000
_cell.length_c   1.000
_cell.angle_alpha   90.00
_cell.angle_beta   90.00
_cell.angle_gamma   90.00
#
_symmetry.space_group_name_H-M   'P 1'
#
loop_
_entity.id
_entity.type
_entity.pdbx_description
1 polymer ?
#
loop_
_entity_poly.entity_id
_entity_poly.type
_entity_poly.pdbx_seq_one_letter_code
_entity_poly.pdbx_strand_id
1 'polypeptide(L)'
;MRTMINNSQMLYLYDAKLCNPNGDPHEENRRRFDYESERNLVSDLRLKRYIRDCLLDKGIPLYVQKVDGSPVTSEKRVSALDQNDIAKA
;
A
#
# COMPACT_ATOMS: atom_id res chain seq x y z
N MET A 1 7.16 -18.33 -18.80
CA MET A 1 6.87 -17.20 -19.73
C MET A 1 7.78 -16.05 -19.33
N ARG A 2 8.66 -15.55 -20.21
CA ARG A 2 9.60 -14.49 -19.87
C ARG A 2 8.91 -13.15 -20.13
N THR A 3 8.40 -12.53 -19.08
CA THR A 3 7.76 -11.21 -19.20
C THR A 3 8.87 -10.18 -19.46
N MET A 4 8.82 -9.52 -20.62
CA MET A 4 9.68 -8.37 -20.90
C MET A 4 9.18 -7.21 -20.04
N ILE A 5 9.96 -6.84 -19.01
CA ILE A 5 9.68 -5.66 -18.20
C ILE A 5 10.22 -4.46 -18.98
N ASN A 6 9.31 -3.71 -19.61
CA ASN A 6 9.65 -2.44 -20.23
C ASN A 6 9.66 -1.35 -19.15
N ASN A 7 10.73 -0.55 -19.12
CA ASN A 7 10.77 0.63 -18.27
C ASN A 7 9.64 1.58 -18.68
N SER A 8 8.85 2.01 -17.71
CA SER A 8 7.77 2.96 -17.92
C SER A 8 7.69 3.94 -16.75
N GLN A 9 7.15 5.12 -17.02
CA GLN A 9 6.81 6.13 -16.04
C GLN A 9 5.32 6.45 -16.17
N MET A 10 4.71 6.80 -15.05
CA MET A 10 3.29 7.15 -15.01
C MET A 10 3.10 8.37 -14.11
N LEU A 11 2.26 9.31 -14.57
CA LEU A 11 1.69 10.34 -13.72
C LEU A 11 0.34 9.85 -13.20
N TYR A 12 0.22 9.73 -11.88
CA TYR A 12 -1.03 9.35 -11.22
C TYR A 12 -1.64 10.57 -10.54
N LEU A 13 -2.85 10.93 -10.97
CA LEU A 13 -3.62 12.04 -10.41
C LEU A 13 -4.90 11.50 -9.79
N TYR A 14 -5.23 11.97 -8.60
CA TYR A 14 -6.50 11.70 -7.94
C TYR A 14 -6.86 12.88 -7.03
N ASP A 15 -8.15 13.01 -6.72
CA ASP A 15 -8.66 13.99 -5.78
C ASP A 15 -9.17 13.33 -4.49
N ALA A 16 -9.38 14.17 -3.48
CA ALA A 16 -9.85 13.75 -2.17
C ALA A 16 -10.71 14.89 -1.61
N LYS A 17 -11.93 14.57 -1.16
CA LYS A 17 -12.88 15.55 -0.64
C LYS A 17 -13.40 15.11 0.72
N LEU A 18 -13.37 16.04 1.69
CA LEU A 18 -13.88 15.82 3.05
C LEU A 18 -13.34 14.53 3.71
N CYS A 19 -12.09 14.17 3.41
CA CYS A 19 -11.46 12.97 3.96
C CYS A 19 -10.00 13.25 4.34
N ASN A 20 -9.40 12.33 5.10
CA ASN A 20 -7.98 12.35 5.40
C ASN A 20 -7.22 11.36 4.47
N PRO A 21 -6.59 11.82 3.38
CA PRO A 21 -5.96 10.91 2.42
C PRO A 21 -4.70 10.26 2.99
N ASN A 22 -4.03 10.89 3.96
CA ASN A 22 -2.85 10.36 4.62
C ASN A 22 -2.69 10.98 6.01
N GLY A 23 -2.98 10.20 7.05
CA GLY A 23 -2.86 10.65 8.43
C GLY A 23 -1.42 10.67 8.93
N ASP A 24 -1.09 11.64 9.78
CA ASP A 24 0.18 11.72 10.46
C ASP A 24 0.17 10.93 11.78
N PRO A 25 1.00 9.87 11.93
CA PRO A 25 1.06 9.10 13.17
C PRO A 25 1.62 9.90 14.35
N HIS A 26 2.30 11.02 14.11
CA HIS A 26 2.85 11.88 15.15
C HIS A 26 1.90 13.01 15.56
N GLU A 27 0.85 13.27 14.78
CA GLU A 27 -0.12 14.34 15.06
C GLU A 27 -1.55 13.80 15.19
N GLU A 28 -1.78 12.79 16.04
CA GLU A 28 -3.13 12.26 16.32
C GLU A 28 -3.92 11.89 15.05
N ASN A 29 -3.22 11.44 14.00
CA ASN A 29 -3.81 11.12 12.71
C ASN A 29 -4.49 12.32 12.01
N ARG A 30 -4.05 13.56 12.28
CA ARG A 30 -4.36 14.74 11.45
C ARG A 30 -3.87 14.52 10.02
N ARG A 31 -4.38 15.31 9.07
CA ARG A 31 -3.88 15.26 7.68
C ARG A 31 -2.38 15.56 7.69
N ARG A 32 -1.58 14.74 7.01
CA ARG A 32 -0.16 15.05 6.84
C ARG A 32 -0.04 16.25 5.90
N PHE A 33 0.45 17.36 6.43
CA PHE A 33 0.48 18.65 5.75
C PHE A 33 1.86 19.27 5.87
N ASP A 34 2.39 19.73 4.75
CA ASP A 34 3.57 20.58 4.71
C ASP A 34 3.11 22.03 4.82
N TYR A 35 3.43 22.66 5.96
CA TYR A 35 3.07 24.05 6.25
C TYR A 35 3.90 25.07 5.45
N GLU A 36 5.09 24.71 4.98
CA GLU A 36 5.92 25.64 4.20
C GLU A 36 5.43 25.75 2.76
N SER A 37 5.08 24.61 2.14
CA SER A 37 4.58 24.58 0.76
C SER A 37 3.06 24.62 0.65
N GLU A 38 2.35 24.66 1.79
CA GLU A 38 0.88 24.61 1.91
C GLU A 38 0.24 23.42 1.20
N ARG A 39 0.88 22.24 1.27
CA ARG A 39 0.44 21.03 0.53
C ARG A 39 0.11 19.88 1.47
N ASN A 40 -0.98 19.18 1.15
CA ASN A 40 -1.22 17.86 1.73
C ASN A 40 -0.22 16.86 1.14
N LEU A 41 0.39 16.05 2.00
CA LEU A 41 1.37 15.05 1.61
C LEU A 41 0.77 13.66 1.69
N VAL A 42 0.84 12.93 0.58
CA VAL A 42 0.50 11.50 0.55
C VAL A 42 1.74 10.70 0.23
N SER A 43 2.19 9.90 1.19
CA SER A 43 3.39 9.09 1.04
C SER A 43 3.19 7.95 0.05
N ASP A 44 4.28 7.50 -0.54
CA ASP A 44 4.33 6.28 -1.35
C ASP A 44 3.83 5.06 -0.55
N LEU A 45 4.13 4.99 0.76
CA LEU A 45 3.62 3.95 1.66
C LEU A 45 2.08 3.96 1.74
N ARG A 46 1.46 5.14 1.73
CA ARG A 46 0.00 5.27 1.74
C ARG A 46 -0.61 4.80 0.41
N LEU A 47 -0.02 5.18 -0.72
CA LEU A 47 -0.46 4.71 -2.04
C LEU A 47 -0.28 3.20 -2.19
N LYS A 48 0.88 2.67 -1.80
CA LYS A 48 1.14 1.22 -1.79
C LYS A 48 0.11 0.47 -0.96
N ARG A 49 -0.35 1.04 0.17
CA ARG A 49 -1.43 0.44 0.98
C ARG A 49 -2.75 0.39 0.23
N TYR A 50 -3.20 1.46 -0.41
CA TYR A 50 -4.42 1.43 -1.21
C TYR A 50 -4.38 0.38 -2.33
N ILE A 51 -3.24 0.26 -3.00
CA ILE A 51 -3.03 -0.76 -4.03
C ILE A 51 -3.14 -2.16 -3.41
N ARG A 52 -2.45 -2.41 -2.28
CA ARG A 52 -2.53 -3.70 -1.58
C ARG A 52 -3.95 -4.03 -1.14
N ASP A 53 -4.66 -3.08 -0.54
CA ASP A 53 -6.04 -3.27 -0.08
C ASP A 53 -6.95 -3.63 -1.28
N CYS A 54 -6.82 -2.92 -2.40
CA CYS A 54 -7.55 -3.24 -3.64
C CYS A 54 -7.21 -4.62 -4.22
N LEU A 55 -5.94 -5.05 -4.14
CA LEU A 55 -5.54 -6.40 -4.59
C LEU A 55 -6.09 -7.49 -3.66
N LEU A 56 -6.11 -7.25 -2.35
CA LEU A 56 -6.71 -8.17 -1.37
C LEU A 56 -8.21 -8.31 -1.59
N ASP A 57 -8.92 -7.21 -1.84
CA ASP A 57 -10.35 -7.22 -2.16
C ASP A 57 -10.65 -8.03 -3.44
N LYS A 58 -9.67 -8.12 -4.35
CA LYS A 58 -9.73 -8.97 -5.55
C LYS A 58 -9.31 -10.42 -5.30
N GLY A 59 -9.04 -10.81 -4.06
CA GLY A 59 -8.63 -12.16 -3.69
C GLY A 59 -7.18 -12.51 -4.02
N ILE A 60 -6.33 -11.51 -4.33
CA ILE A 60 -4.92 -11.75 -4.62
C ILE A 60 -4.15 -11.85 -3.30
N PRO A 61 -3.52 -12.99 -2.99
CA PRO A 61 -2.76 -13.14 -1.75
C PRO A 61 -1.52 -12.26 -1.78
N LEU A 62 -1.29 -11.51 -0.69
CA LEU A 62 -0.13 -10.63 -0.55
C LEU A 62 0.76 -11.05 0.61
N TYR A 63 2.06 -10.81 0.48
CA TYR A 63 2.99 -11.00 1.59
C TYR A 63 2.64 -10.10 2.79
N VAL A 64 2.49 -8.79 2.59
CA VAL A 64 2.11 -7.86 3.67
C VAL A 64 0.60 -7.70 3.71
N GLN A 65 -0.07 -8.47 4.57
CA GLN A 65 -1.50 -8.37 4.83
C GLN A 65 -1.85 -8.80 6.26
N LYS A 66 -3.07 -8.47 6.69
CA LYS A 66 -3.67 -9.08 7.88
C LYS A 66 -4.21 -10.47 7.53
N VAL A 67 -4.20 -11.37 8.50
CA VAL A 67 -4.89 -12.68 8.42
C VAL A 67 -5.98 -12.65 9.48
N ASP A 68 -7.23 -12.87 9.07
CA ASP A 68 -8.42 -12.78 9.93
C ASP A 68 -8.49 -11.47 10.74
N GLY A 69 -8.16 -10.35 10.07
CA GLY A 69 -8.18 -9.02 10.68
C GLY A 69 -7.04 -8.72 11.65
N SER A 70 -6.14 -9.69 11.90
CA SER A 70 -5.04 -9.57 12.86
C SER A 70 -3.68 -9.40 12.17
N PRO A 71 -2.75 -8.63 12.78
CA PRO A 71 -1.36 -8.61 12.34
C PRO A 71 -0.72 -10.00 12.48
N VAL A 72 0.07 -10.40 11.49
CA VAL A 72 0.85 -11.65 11.53
C VAL A 72 2.34 -11.36 11.37
N THR A 73 3.18 -12.24 11.92
CA THR A 73 4.62 -12.15 11.71
C THR A 73 4.99 -12.63 10.32
N SER A 74 6.16 -12.19 9.85
CA SER A 74 6.73 -12.60 8.56
C SER A 74 6.80 -14.11 8.44
N GLU A 75 7.23 -14.82 9.50
CA GLU A 75 7.42 -16.26 9.51
C GLU A 75 6.08 -16.98 9.29
N LYS A 76 5.05 -16.60 10.05
CA LYS A 76 3.70 -17.16 9.90
C LYS A 76 3.13 -16.93 8.50
N ARG A 77 3.42 -15.77 7.91
CA ARG A 77 2.95 -15.46 6.57
C ARG A 77 3.65 -16.30 5.51
N VAL A 78 4.98 -16.44 5.57
CA VAL A 78 5.74 -17.28 4.64
C VAL A 78 5.24 -18.72 4.70
N SER A 79 5.00 -19.27 5.90
CA SER A 79 4.47 -20.63 6.04
C SER A 79 3.07 -20.82 5.45
N ALA A 80 2.27 -19.75 5.35
CA ALA A 80 0.92 -19.78 4.79
C ALA A 80 0.86 -19.40 3.29
N LEU A 81 2.00 -19.04 2.68
CA LEU A 81 2.12 -18.78 1.25
C LEU A 81 2.89 -19.94 0.63
N ASP A 82 2.35 -20.55 -0.41
CA ASP A 82 3.13 -21.52 -1.16
C ASP A 82 4.23 -20.78 -1.94
N GLN A 83 5.42 -21.37 -2.11
CA GLN A 83 6.57 -20.67 -2.72
C GLN A 83 6.31 -20.21 -4.17
N ASN A 84 5.27 -20.75 -4.81
CA ASN A 84 4.82 -20.41 -6.15
C ASN A 84 3.85 -19.21 -6.20
N ASP A 85 3.28 -18.78 -5.08
CA ASP A 85 2.31 -17.68 -4.99
C ASP A 85 2.94 -16.33 -4.67
N ILE A 86 4.23 -16.32 -4.31
CA ILE A 86 4.96 -15.09 -4.02
C ILE A 86 5.42 -14.51 -5.35
N ALA A 87 4.72 -13.46 -5.82
CA ALA A 87 5.25 -12.59 -6.87
C ALA A 87 6.62 -12.07 -6.42
N LYS A 88 7.69 -12.65 -6.97
CA LYS A 88 9.06 -12.19 -6.74
C LYS A 88 9.19 -10.80 -7.35
N ALA A 89 9.47 -9.82 -6.51
CA ALA A 89 9.80 -8.46 -6.92
C ALA A 89 11.14 -8.42 -7.66
#